data_AF-A0A2N3QNS2-F1
#
_entry.id   AF-A0A2N3QNS2-F1
#
_cell.length_a   1.000
_cell.length_b   1.000
_cell.length_c   1.000
_cell.angle_alpha   90.00
_cell.angle_beta   90.00
_cell.angle_gamma   90.00
#
_symmetry.space_group_name_H-M   'P 1'
#
loop_
_entity.id
_entity.type
_entity.pdbx_description
1 polymer ?
#
loop_
_entity_poly.entity_id
_entity_poly.type
_entity_poly.pdbx_seq_one_letter_code
_entity_poly.pdbx_strand_id
1 'polypeptide(L)'
;MPLPVVDIPHSTPWETVFHLAQLTDDPHTWMLTGGLMTQLHALMHHVDIRPTTDADFLINVLSYEHSVMRVRNDLITLGFAIRQGSLSQYTTRMVRGNQTVDLLVDNHLSPRQQRRAF
;
A
#
# COMPACT_ATOMS: atom_id res chain seq x y z
N MET A 1 13.98 20.46 -9.73
CA MET A 1 12.64 20.95 -9.35
C MET A 1 12.44 20.69 -7.86
N PRO A 2 11.82 21.61 -7.10
CA PRO A 2 11.35 21.28 -5.76
C PRO A 2 10.29 20.16 -5.84
N LEU A 3 10.23 19.32 -4.81
CA LEU A 3 9.18 18.31 -4.71
C LEU A 3 7.83 19.02 -4.54
N PRO A 4 6.78 18.63 -5.29
CA PRO A 4 5.45 19.20 -5.12
C PRO A 4 4.90 18.87 -3.73
N VAL A 5 4.32 19.87 -3.06
CA VAL A 5 3.58 19.70 -1.81
C VAL A 5 2.10 19.69 -2.14
N VAL A 6 1.37 18.71 -1.63
CA VAL A 6 -0.06 18.49 -1.91
C VAL A 6 -0.80 18.43 -0.58
N ASP A 7 -1.84 19.25 -0.44
CA ASP A 7 -2.74 19.17 0.71
C ASP A 7 -3.69 17.99 0.55
N ILE A 8 -3.57 17.01 1.44
CA ILE A 8 -4.32 15.77 1.42
C ILE A 8 -5.50 15.85 2.39
N PRO A 9 -6.71 15.43 1.99
CA PRO A 9 -7.85 15.39 2.91
C PRO A 9 -7.57 14.50 4.13
N HIS A 10 -7.96 14.96 5.32
CA HIS A 10 -7.99 14.12 6.51
C HIS A 10 -9.08 13.05 6.38
N SER A 11 -8.70 11.90 5.85
CA SER A 11 -9.58 10.74 5.72
C SER A 11 -8.85 9.47 6.13
N THR A 12 -9.64 8.50 6.58
CA THR A 12 -9.18 7.22 7.11
C THR A 12 -8.17 6.47 6.21
N PRO A 13 -8.35 6.37 4.88
CA PRO A 13 -7.36 5.68 4.05
C PRO A 13 -6.04 6.45 3.94
N TRP A 14 -6.06 7.80 3.92
CA TRP A 14 -4.84 8.62 3.93
C TRP A 14 -4.07 8.53 5.25
N GLU A 15 -4.77 8.49 6.40
CA GLU A 15 -4.13 8.24 7.69
C GLU A 15 -3.37 6.90 7.71
N THR A 16 -3.89 5.88 7.03
CA THR A 16 -3.21 4.59 6.91
C THR A 16 -1.91 4.72 6.11
N VAL A 17 -1.91 5.47 5.02
CA VAL A 17 -0.71 5.77 4.22
C VAL A 17 0.33 6.50 5.06
N PHE A 18 -0.07 7.53 5.79
CA PHE A 18 0.86 8.32 6.62
C PHE A 18 1.45 7.51 7.76
N HIS A 19 0.66 6.71 8.47
CA HIS A 19 1.16 5.86 9.54
C HIS A 19 2.09 4.76 9.00
N LEU A 20 1.77 4.15 7.85
CA LEU A 20 2.66 3.17 7.24
C LEU A 20 4.00 3.82 6.83
N ALA A 21 3.96 5.00 6.20
CA ALA A 21 5.17 5.74 5.83
C ALA A 21 6.03 6.11 7.04
N GLN A 22 5.43 6.44 8.20
CA GLN A 22 6.16 6.71 9.44
C GLN A 22 6.84 5.47 10.04
N LEU A 23 6.27 4.28 9.85
CA LEU A 23 6.86 3.01 10.30
C LEU A 23 7.87 2.42 9.31
N THR A 24 7.82 2.85 8.05
CA THR A 24 8.65 2.25 6.99
C THR A 24 10.08 2.80 7.05
N ASP A 25 11.04 1.96 7.42
CA ASP A 25 12.46 2.34 7.44
C ASP A 25 13.02 2.67 6.03
N ASP A 26 12.59 1.92 5.01
CA ASP A 26 13.05 2.09 3.62
C ASP A 26 11.86 2.42 2.70
N PRO A 27 11.75 3.68 2.21
CA PRO A 27 10.62 4.14 1.42
C PRO A 27 10.52 3.48 0.03
N HIS A 28 11.53 2.70 -0.39
CA HIS A 28 11.51 1.97 -1.66
C HIS A 28 10.86 0.59 -1.57
N THR A 29 10.46 0.16 -0.37
CA THR A 29 9.84 -1.15 -0.12
C THR A 29 8.42 -1.25 -0.65
N TRP A 30 7.72 -0.13 -0.79
CA TRP A 30 6.38 -0.07 -1.35
C TRP A 30 6.12 1.26 -2.08
N MET A 31 5.10 1.26 -2.93
CA MET A 31 4.61 2.45 -3.62
C MET A 31 3.09 2.55 -3.45
N LEU A 32 2.57 3.77 -3.30
CA LEU A 32 1.14 4.03 -3.34
C LEU A 32 0.61 3.74 -4.75
N THR A 33 -0.47 2.99 -4.85
CA THR A 33 -1.14 2.69 -6.12
C THR A 33 -2.66 2.81 -5.97
N GLY A 34 -3.40 2.42 -7.01
CA GLY A 34 -4.86 2.37 -6.99
C GLY A 34 -5.53 3.73 -6.79
N GLY A 35 -6.64 3.74 -6.06
CA GLY A 35 -7.53 4.91 -5.95
C GLY A 35 -6.85 6.13 -5.32
N LEU A 36 -6.08 5.93 -4.25
CA LEU A 36 -5.37 7.02 -3.57
C LEU A 36 -4.24 7.61 -4.43
N MET A 37 -3.56 6.81 -5.25
CA MET A 37 -2.58 7.31 -6.21
C MET A 37 -3.26 8.19 -7.27
N THR A 38 -4.39 7.74 -7.83
CA THR A 38 -5.19 8.57 -8.75
C THR A 38 -5.68 9.86 -8.09
N GLN A 39 -6.13 9.79 -6.85
CA GLN A 39 -6.55 10.95 -6.07
C GLN A 39 -5.39 11.95 -5.84
N LEU A 40 -4.19 11.46 -5.49
CA LEU A 40 -3.00 12.29 -5.34
C LEU A 40 -2.69 13.07 -6.62
N HIS A 41 -2.69 12.38 -7.77
CA HIS A 41 -2.49 13.03 -9.07
C HIS A 41 -3.59 14.04 -9.39
N ALA A 42 -4.86 13.74 -9.09
CA ALA A 42 -5.96 14.69 -9.27
C ALA A 42 -5.76 15.97 -8.42
N LEU A 43 -5.38 15.82 -7.15
CA LEU A 43 -5.07 16.93 -6.26
C LEU A 43 -3.89 17.77 -6.75
N MET A 44 -2.82 17.13 -7.24
CA MET A 44 -1.66 17.80 -7.84
C MET A 44 -2.02 18.65 -9.07
N HIS A 45 -3.11 18.29 -9.77
CA HIS A 45 -3.58 18.98 -10.98
C HIS A 45 -4.84 19.82 -10.74
N HIS A 46 -5.30 19.95 -9.50
CA HIS A 46 -6.51 20.70 -9.14
C HIS A 46 -7.77 20.27 -9.91
N VAL A 47 -7.92 18.97 -10.14
CA VAL A 47 -9.12 18.37 -10.76
C VAL A 47 -9.92 17.58 -9.73
N ASP A 48 -11.19 17.31 -10.05
CA ASP A 48 -12.11 16.63 -9.14
C ASP A 48 -11.58 15.26 -8.69
N ILE A 49 -11.75 14.98 -7.40
CA ILE A 49 -11.35 13.73 -6.78
C ILE A 49 -12.53 12.76 -6.71
N ARG A 50 -12.27 11.49 -7.04
CA ARG A 50 -13.19 10.40 -6.70
C ARG A 50 -12.83 9.87 -5.30
N PRO A 51 -13.78 9.81 -4.35
CA PRO A 51 -13.52 9.18 -3.05
C PRO A 51 -13.19 7.69 -3.18
N THR A 52 -12.25 7.22 -2.36
CA THR A 52 -11.98 5.80 -2.13
C THR A 52 -11.92 5.51 -0.63
N THR A 53 -12.14 4.27 -0.24
CA THR A 53 -12.26 3.84 1.17
C THR A 53 -11.15 2.92 1.66
N ASP A 54 -10.29 2.49 0.74
CA ASP A 54 -9.17 1.57 0.93
C ASP A 54 -7.84 2.22 0.51
N ALA A 55 -6.74 1.54 0.83
CA ALA A 55 -5.40 1.88 0.37
C ALA A 55 -4.74 0.68 -0.30
N ASP A 56 -4.16 0.91 -1.47
CA ASP A 56 -3.43 -0.09 -2.24
C ASP A 56 -1.94 0.21 -2.22
N PHE A 57 -1.13 -0.81 -1.93
CA PHE A 57 0.33 -0.70 -1.91
C PHE A 57 0.95 -1.73 -2.84
N LEU A 58 1.71 -1.27 -3.83
CA LEU A 58 2.54 -2.14 -4.66
C LEU A 58 3.86 -2.39 -3.94
N ILE A 59 4.14 -3.65 -3.63
CA ILE A 59 5.34 -4.05 -2.90
C ILE A 59 6.49 -4.32 -3.86
N ASN A 60 7.65 -3.73 -3.58
CA ASN A 60 8.85 -3.91 -4.39
C ASN A 60 9.62 -5.19 -4.04
N VAL A 61 9.07 -6.34 -4.45
CA VAL A 61 9.66 -7.66 -4.18
C VAL A 61 10.91 -7.94 -5.02
N LEU A 62 11.04 -7.29 -6.17
CA LEU A 62 12.16 -7.49 -7.10
C LEU A 62 13.47 -6.94 -6.54
N SER A 63 13.43 -5.76 -5.92
CA SER A 63 14.61 -5.13 -5.34
C SER A 63 14.81 -5.46 -3.86
N TYR A 64 13.77 -5.89 -3.15
CA TYR A 64 13.79 -6.10 -1.70
C TYR A 64 13.15 -7.43 -1.31
N GLU A 65 13.97 -8.47 -1.08
CA GLU A 65 13.53 -9.86 -0.87
C GLU A 65 12.58 -10.06 0.33
N HIS A 66 12.58 -9.15 1.31
CA HIS A 66 11.76 -9.23 2.53
C HIS A 66 10.70 -8.12 2.64
N SER A 67 10.48 -7.35 1.57
CA SER A 67 9.56 -6.20 1.57
C SER A 67 8.12 -6.59 1.93
N VAL A 68 7.60 -7.70 1.41
CA VAL A 68 6.23 -8.16 1.72
C VAL A 68 6.07 -8.41 3.22
N MET A 69 6.99 -9.18 3.81
CA MET A 69 6.92 -9.50 5.24
C MET A 69 7.12 -8.27 6.12
N ARG A 70 8.01 -7.35 5.73
CA ARG A 70 8.24 -6.10 6.45
C ARG A 70 6.97 -5.23 6.46
N VAL A 71 6.45 -4.90 5.28
CA VAL A 71 5.25 -4.05 5.15
C VAL A 71 4.02 -4.69 5.82
N ARG A 72 3.88 -6.02 5.72
CA ARG A 72 2.86 -6.76 6.45
C ARG A 72 3.02 -6.62 7.97
N ASN A 73 4.23 -6.70 8.50
CA ASN A 73 4.49 -6.56 9.94
C ASN A 73 4.24 -5.13 10.42
N ASP A 74 4.56 -4.12 9.61
CA ASP A 74 4.26 -2.73 9.90
C ASP A 74 2.73 -2.53 9.98
N LEU A 75 1.98 -3.09 9.04
CA LEU A 75 0.51 -3.08 9.08
C LEU A 75 -0.07 -3.86 10.27
N ILE A 76 0.54 -4.98 10.68
CA ILE A 76 0.17 -5.69 11.91
C ILE A 76 0.40 -4.82 13.14
N THR A 77 1.50 -4.07 13.17
CA THR A 77 1.81 -3.10 14.25
C THR A 77 0.76 -1.99 14.31
N LEU A 78 0.21 -1.58 13.16
CA LEU A 78 -0.92 -0.67 13.06
C LEU A 78 -2.27 -1.32 13.41
N GLY A 79 -2.32 -2.61 13.71
CA GLY A 79 -3.53 -3.34 14.13
C GLY A 79 -4.33 -3.96 12.97
N PHE A 80 -3.75 -4.06 11.78
CA PHE A 80 -4.37 -4.80 10.68
C PHE A 80 -4.13 -6.30 10.81
N ALA A 81 -5.13 -7.09 10.39
CA ALA A 81 -5.03 -8.54 10.29
C ALA A 81 -5.27 -8.99 8.85
N ILE A 82 -4.66 -10.10 8.43
CA ILE A 82 -4.98 -10.70 7.13
C ILE A 82 -6.44 -11.14 7.11
N ARG A 83 -7.16 -10.77 6.05
CA ARG A 83 -8.50 -11.29 5.78
C ARG A 83 -8.36 -12.72 5.23
N GLN A 84 -8.93 -13.70 5.92
CA GLN A 84 -8.92 -15.07 5.40
C GLN A 84 -9.69 -15.16 4.07
N GLY A 85 -9.20 -15.98 3.14
CA GLY A 85 -9.80 -16.17 1.82
C GLY A 85 -9.55 -15.05 0.80
N SER A 86 -8.80 -14.01 1.14
CA SER A 86 -8.44 -12.93 0.21
C SER A 86 -7.06 -13.09 -0.42
N LEU A 87 -6.36 -14.18 -0.14
CA LEU A 87 -5.04 -14.46 -0.69
C LEU A 87 -5.22 -14.88 -2.15
N SER A 88 -4.91 -13.96 -3.06
CA SER A 88 -4.60 -14.34 -4.44
C SER A 88 -3.08 -14.47 -4.56
N GLN A 89 -2.60 -15.10 -5.63
CA GLN A 89 -1.17 -15.18 -5.94
C GLN A 89 -0.48 -13.81 -6.13
N TYR A 90 -1.22 -12.69 -6.14
CA TYR A 90 -0.67 -11.34 -6.36
C TYR A 90 -1.21 -10.31 -5.37
N THR A 91 -2.07 -10.72 -4.43
CA THR A 91 -2.75 -9.78 -3.54
C THR A 91 -2.98 -10.39 -2.17
N THR A 92 -2.62 -9.64 -1.12
CA THR A 92 -3.00 -9.92 0.26
C THR A 92 -3.83 -8.77 0.81
N ARG A 93 -5.10 -9.03 1.11
CA ARG A 93 -5.96 -8.07 1.81
C ARG A 93 -5.76 -8.14 3.32
N MET A 94 -5.61 -6.97 3.93
CA MET A 94 -5.53 -6.78 5.37
C MET A 94 -6.63 -5.81 5.83
N VAL A 95 -7.19 -6.03 7.02
CA VAL A 95 -8.33 -5.27 7.54
C VAL A 95 -8.12 -4.84 8.99
N ARG A 96 -8.64 -3.66 9.34
CA ARG A 96 -8.71 -3.10 10.71
C ARG A 96 -10.05 -2.38 10.89
N GLY A 97 -11.00 -3.02 11.58
CA GLY A 97 -12.38 -2.53 11.62
C GLY A 97 -12.96 -2.41 10.19
N ASN A 98 -13.37 -1.20 9.80
CA ASN A 98 -13.88 -0.93 8.44
C ASN A 98 -12.79 -0.53 7.43
N GLN A 99 -11.53 -0.46 7.86
CA GLN A 99 -10.40 -0.09 6.99
C GLN A 99 -9.90 -1.32 6.25
N THR A 100 -9.58 -1.14 4.97
CA THR A 100 -9.03 -2.19 4.11
C THR A 100 -7.75 -1.70 3.46
N VAL A 101 -6.74 -2.57 3.46
CA VAL A 101 -5.49 -2.39 2.74
C VAL A 101 -5.26 -3.59 1.83
N ASP A 102 -4.88 -3.35 0.59
CA ASP A 102 -4.45 -4.39 -0.34
C ASP A 102 -2.95 -4.27 -0.61
N LEU A 103 -2.22 -5.33 -0.29
CA LEU A 103 -0.82 -5.48 -0.65
C LEU A 103 -0.74 -6.21 -1.99
N LEU A 104 -0.25 -5.50 -3.01
CA LEU A 104 -0.09 -5.99 -4.37
C LEU A 104 1.36 -6.39 -4.61
N VAL A 105 1.53 -7.52 -5.29
CA VAL A 105 2.83 -8.01 -5.73
C VAL A 105 2.78 -8.20 -7.24
N ASP A 106 3.89 -7.91 -7.92
CA ASP A 106 4.01 -8.09 -9.38
C ASP A 106 3.61 -9.51 -9.81
N ASN A 107 2.87 -9.64 -10.91
CA ASN A 107 2.42 -10.92 -11.44
C ASN A 107 3.45 -11.65 -12.30
N HIS A 108 4.55 -10.98 -12.64
CA HIS A 108 5.66 -11.53 -13.40
C HIS A 108 6.80 -12.06 -12.50
N LEU A 109 6.55 -12.24 -11.20
CA LEU A 109 7.52 -12.88 -10.32
C LEU A 109 7.86 -14.30 -10.80
N SER A 110 9.16 -14.60 -10.86
CA SER A 110 9.62 -15.97 -11.08
C SER A 110 9.14 -16.90 -9.96
N PRO A 111 9.06 -18.23 -10.18
CA PRO A 111 8.63 -19.18 -9.14
C PRO A 111 9.45 -19.10 -7.84
N ARG A 112 10.73 -18.72 -7.93
CA ARG A 112 11.59 -18.49 -6.76
C ARG A 112 11.13 -17.26 -5.97
N GLN A 113 10.70 -16.20 -6.63
CA GLN A 113 10.23 -14.97 -6.02
C GLN A 113 8.81 -15.12 -5.46
N GLN A 114 7.94 -15.88 -6.11
CA GLN A 114 6.59 -16.19 -5.62
C GLN A 114 6.63 -16.89 -4.25
N ARG A 115 7.47 -17.92 -4.07
CA ARG A 115 7.68 -18.61 -2.77
C ARG A 115 8.18 -17.73 -1.62
N ARG A 116 8.60 -16.50 -1.93
CA ARG A 116 9.11 -15.54 -0.94
C ARG A 116 8.07 -14.46 -0.64
N ALA A 117 7.14 -14.23 -1.56
CA ALA A 117 6.03 -13.31 -1.39
C ALA A 117 4.86 -13.95 -0.60
N PHE A 118 4.77 -15.28 -0.56
CA PHE A 118 3.69 -16.06 0.07
C PHE A 118 4.22 -17.13 1.02
#